data_AF-A0A1A8Q340-F1
#
_entry.id   AF-A0A1A8Q340-F1
#
_cell.length_a   1.000
_cell.length_b   1.000
_cell.length_c   1.000
_cell.angle_alpha   90.00
_cell.angle_beta   90.00
_cell.angle_gamma   90.00
#
_symmetry.space_group_name_H-M   'P 1'
#
loop_
_entity.id
_entity.type
_entity.pdbx_description
1 polymer ?
#
loop_
_entity_poly.entity_id
_entity_poly.type
_entity_poly.pdbx_seq_one_letter_code
_entity_poly.pdbx_strand_id
1 'polypeptide(L)'
;FEEKAQSEPLNALKYLQNDLSLTVDHTDPDEIKEFQLLPSALFKSSSDFIPLGFSDVDQTYAQRTQLFDTLVNFFPDSMTPPKGNLVDLITL
;
A
#
# COMPACT_ATOMS: atom_id res chain seq x y z
N PHE A 1 7.55 -17.01 -16.11
CA PHE A 1 7.82 -15.77 -15.36
C PHE A 1 7.43 -15.91 -13.89
N GLU A 2 6.19 -16.30 -13.56
CA GLU A 2 5.70 -16.36 -12.17
C GLU A 2 6.55 -17.24 -11.22
N GLU A 3 7.03 -18.39 -11.68
CA GLU A 3 7.92 -19.26 -10.88
C GLU A 3 9.26 -18.58 -10.56
N LYS A 4 9.82 -17.82 -11.52
CA LYS A 4 11.02 -17.00 -11.32
C LYS A 4 10.73 -15.80 -10.42
N ALA A 5 9.52 -15.24 -10.47
CA ALA A 5 9.11 -14.12 -9.63
C ALA A 5 9.05 -14.50 -8.15
N GLN A 6 8.69 -15.74 -7.83
CA GLN A 6 8.62 -16.24 -6.45
C GLN A 6 9.98 -16.64 -5.87
N SER A 7 10.87 -17.20 -6.70
CA SER A 7 12.18 -17.71 -6.26
C SER A 7 13.31 -16.67 -6.39
N GLU A 8 13.32 -15.89 -7.47
CA GLU A 8 14.37 -14.93 -7.81
C GLU A 8 13.78 -13.63 -8.42
N PRO A 9 13.13 -12.79 -7.59
CA PRO A 9 12.39 -11.62 -8.08
C PRO A 9 13.25 -10.62 -8.89
N LEU A 10 14.53 -10.45 -8.53
CA LEU A 10 15.46 -9.60 -9.29
C LEU A 10 15.78 -10.13 -10.69
N ASN A 11 15.98 -11.45 -10.81
CA ASN A 11 16.23 -12.08 -12.11
C ASN A 11 14.97 -12.08 -12.97
N ALA A 12 13.81 -12.31 -12.35
CA ALA A 12 12.51 -12.19 -13.01
C ALA A 12 12.26 -10.77 -13.52
N LEU A 13 12.58 -9.73 -12.74
CA LEU A 13 12.46 -8.34 -13.17
C LEU A 13 13.40 -8.03 -14.34
N LYS A 14 14.65 -8.50 -14.30
CA LYS A 14 15.58 -8.37 -15.43
C LYS A 14 15.06 -9.02 -16.71
N TYR A 15 14.49 -10.22 -16.59
CA TYR A 15 13.90 -10.94 -17.71
C TYR A 15 12.67 -10.19 -18.27
N LEU A 16 11.81 -9.66 -17.39
CA LEU A 16 10.66 -8.84 -17.79
C LEU A 16 11.11 -7.60 -18.59
N GLN A 17 12.14 -6.92 -18.09
CA GLN A 17 12.61 -5.65 -18.67
C GLN A 17 13.39 -5.83 -19.97
N ASN A 18 14.22 -6.88 -20.09
CA ASN A 18 15.15 -7.01 -21.22
C ASN A 18 14.66 -8.00 -22.27
N ASP A 19 14.03 -9.11 -21.88
CA ASP A 19 13.64 -10.16 -22.82
C ASP A 19 12.16 -10.02 -23.21
N LEU A 20 11.28 -9.96 -22.20
CA LEU A 20 9.84 -9.94 -22.44
C LEU A 20 9.37 -8.60 -23.04
N SER A 21 9.95 -7.48 -22.59
CA SER A 21 9.63 -6.16 -23.14
C SER A 21 9.97 -6.02 -24.62
N LEU A 22 10.95 -6.78 -25.13
CA LEU A 22 11.34 -6.74 -26.54
C LEU A 22 10.44 -7.60 -27.43
N THR A 23 9.78 -8.61 -26.84
CA THR A 23 8.89 -9.53 -27.55
C THR A 23 7.43 -9.08 -27.56
N VAL A 24 7.06 -8.14 -26.69
CA VAL A 24 5.70 -7.60 -26.57
C VAL A 24 5.43 -6.54 -27.64
N ASP A 25 4.27 -6.62 -28.29
CA ASP A 25 3.80 -5.57 -29.19
C ASP A 25 3.22 -4.39 -28.40
N HIS A 26 3.96 -3.28 -28.35
CA HIS A 26 3.53 -2.05 -27.68
C HIS A 26 2.50 -1.24 -28.47
N THR A 27 1.98 -1.79 -29.57
CA THR A 27 0.87 -1.20 -30.33
C THR A 27 -0.45 -1.91 -30.06
N ASP A 28 -0.44 -3.09 -29.43
CA ASP A 28 -1.62 -3.82 -29.00
C ASP A 28 -2.01 -3.44 -27.56
N PRO A 29 -3.15 -2.77 -27.34
CA PRO A 29 -3.59 -2.38 -26.00
C PRO A 29 -3.85 -3.56 -25.06
N ASP A 30 -4.21 -4.74 -25.58
CA ASP A 30 -4.45 -5.92 -24.75
C ASP A 30 -3.14 -6.55 -24.28
N GLU A 31 -2.14 -6.66 -25.17
CA GLU A 31 -0.82 -7.21 -24.82
C GLU A 31 -0.05 -6.29 -23.85
N ILE A 32 -0.12 -4.97 -24.05
CA ILE A 32 0.47 -3.98 -23.12
C ILE A 32 -0.16 -4.09 -21.74
N LYS A 33 -1.49 -4.28 -21.67
CA LYS A 33 -2.21 -4.39 -20.40
C LYS A 33 -1.77 -5.63 -19.63
N GLU A 34 -1.64 -6.77 -20.30
CA GLU A 34 -1.11 -7.99 -19.68
C GLU A 34 0.36 -7.80 -19.24
N PHE A 35 1.20 -7.21 -20.09
CA PHE A 35 2.60 -6.93 -19.77
C PHE A 35 2.76 -6.02 -18.54
N GLN A 36 1.92 -4.99 -18.40
CA GLN A 36 1.93 -4.10 -17.24
C GLN A 36 1.46 -4.77 -15.94
N LEU A 37 0.64 -5.83 -16.03
CA LEU A 37 0.18 -6.58 -14.86
C LEU A 37 1.25 -7.55 -14.32
N LEU A 38 2.17 -8.04 -15.16
CA LEU A 38 3.21 -8.97 -14.74
C LEU A 38 4.15 -8.44 -13.63
N PRO A 39 4.67 -7.20 -13.68
CA PRO A 39 5.45 -6.67 -12.56
C PRO A 39 4.65 -6.59 -11.26
N SER A 40 3.32 -6.44 -11.30
CA SER A 40 2.51 -6.46 -10.07
C SER A 40 2.60 -7.81 -9.32
N ALA A 41 2.85 -8.92 -10.01
CA ALA A 41 3.07 -10.23 -9.40
C ALA A 41 4.41 -10.32 -8.66
N LEU A 42 5.43 -9.55 -9.06
CA LEU A 42 6.71 -9.46 -8.33
C LEU A 42 6.56 -8.75 -6.99
N PHE A 43 5.65 -7.79 -6.90
CA PHE A 43 5.50 -6.95 -5.71
C PHE A 43 4.33 -7.32 -4.81
N LYS A 44 3.49 -8.27 -5.22
CA LYS A 44 2.38 -8.79 -4.41
C LYS A 44 2.82 -9.67 -3.22
N SER A 45 4.07 -10.12 -3.16
CA SER A 45 4.54 -11.10 -2.15
C SER A 45 5.02 -10.49 -0.83
N SER A 46 4.83 -9.20 -0.61
CA SER A 46 5.08 -8.57 0.70
C SER A 46 3.93 -7.63 1.01
N SER A 47 3.29 -7.87 2.13
CA SER A 47 1.98 -7.41 2.58
C SER A 47 1.81 -5.90 2.78
N ASP A 48 2.54 -5.03 2.07
CA ASP A 48 2.57 -3.58 2.29
C ASP A 48 2.75 -2.82 0.97
N PHE A 49 1.92 -3.09 -0.04
CA PHE A 49 1.85 -2.20 -1.20
C PHE A 49 1.08 -0.95 -0.80
N ILE A 50 1.78 0.04 -0.21
CA ILE A 50 1.26 1.41 -0.06
C ILE A 50 0.97 1.93 -1.47
N PRO A 51 -0.30 2.11 -1.86
CA PRO A 51 -0.64 2.63 -3.17
C PRO A 51 -0.14 4.07 -3.24
N LEU A 52 0.86 4.35 -4.08
CA LEU A 52 1.27 5.69 -4.49
C LEU A 52 0.18 6.35 -5.36
N GLY A 53 -1.02 6.49 -4.83
CA GLY A 53 -2.17 6.90 -5.62
C GLY A 53 -3.34 7.38 -4.78
N PHE A 54 -3.15 8.46 -4.01
CA PHE A 54 -4.18 9.42 -3.57
C PHE A 54 -5.46 8.92 -2.84
N SER A 55 -5.72 7.61 -2.70
CA SER A 55 -6.91 7.04 -2.07
C SER A 55 -6.67 6.51 -0.65
N ASP A 56 -5.40 6.37 -0.24
CA ASP A 56 -5.01 5.74 1.03
C ASP A 56 -4.89 6.74 2.20
N VAL A 57 -5.14 8.02 1.97
CA VAL A 57 -5.10 9.03 3.06
C VAL A 57 -6.20 8.71 4.08
N ASP A 58 -7.40 8.35 3.61
CA ASP A 58 -8.53 8.01 4.48
C ASP A 58 -8.30 6.71 5.23
N GLN A 59 -7.72 5.70 4.57
CA GLN A 59 -7.43 4.41 5.18
C GLN A 59 -6.26 4.48 6.16
N THR A 60 -5.17 5.19 5.81
CA THR A 60 -4.07 5.49 6.73
C THR A 60 -4.56 6.31 7.93
N TYR A 61 -5.44 7.30 7.72
CA TYR A 61 -6.02 8.09 8.80
C TYR A 61 -6.90 7.23 9.72
N ALA A 62 -7.72 6.34 9.15
CA ALA A 62 -8.53 5.41 9.93
C ALA A 62 -7.67 4.46 10.77
N GLN A 63 -6.61 3.87 10.19
CA GLN A 63 -5.68 3.00 10.90
C GLN A 63 -4.94 3.75 12.03
N ARG A 64 -4.48 4.97 11.77
CA ARG A 64 -3.82 5.82 12.79
C ARG A 64 -4.78 6.18 13.93
N THR A 65 -6.03 6.48 13.61
CA THR A 65 -7.06 6.80 14.62
C THR A 65 -7.35 5.59 15.50
N GLN A 66 -7.55 4.41 14.89
CA GLN A 66 -7.76 3.16 15.64
C GLN A 66 -6.57 2.78 16.52
N LEU A 67 -5.34 2.93 16.01
CA LEU A 67 -4.13 2.68 16.78
C LEU A 67 -4.03 3.65 17.96
N PHE A 68 -4.34 4.93 17.77
CA PHE A 68 -4.36 5.92 18.82
C PHE A 68 -5.39 5.58 19.90
N ASP A 69 -6.64 5.29 19.53
CA ASP A 69 -7.70 4.89 20.48
C ASP A 69 -7.29 3.64 21.27
N THR A 70 -6.69 2.68 20.60
CA THR A 70 -6.18 1.45 21.22
C THR A 70 -5.08 1.77 22.23
N LEU A 71 -4.08 2.57 21.85
CA LEU A 71 -2.96 2.96 22.69
C LEU A 71 -3.42 3.78 23.90
N VAL A 72 -4.38 4.69 23.72
CA VAL A 72 -4.98 5.49 24.80
C VAL A 72 -5.56 4.60 25.91
N ASN A 73 -6.11 3.42 25.59
CA ASN A 73 -6.61 2.49 26.60
C ASN A 73 -5.49 1.82 27.44
N PHE A 74 -4.25 1.83 26.97
CA PHE A 74 -3.10 1.28 27.70
C PHE A 74 -2.37 2.32 28.56
N PHE A 75 -2.66 3.62 28.40
CA PHE A 75 -2.05 4.68 29.19
C PHE A 75 -2.95 5.12 30.35
N PRO A 76 -2.38 5.45 31.53
CA PRO A 76 -3.14 5.94 32.67
C PRO A 76 -3.80 7.29 32.38
N ASP A 77 -4.91 7.59 33.07
CA ASP A 77 -5.75 8.79 32.87
C ASP A 77 -4.99 10.14 32.96
N SER A 78 -3.80 10.15 33.56
CA SER A 78 -2.92 11.32 33.63
C SER A 78 -2.12 11.60 32.34
N MET A 79 -2.12 10.68 31.38
CA MET A 79 -1.31 10.71 30.16
C MET A 79 -2.16 10.62 28.88
N THR A 80 -3.48 10.54 29.03
CA THR A 80 -4.45 10.53 27.93
C THR A 80 -5.15 11.88 27.84
N PRO A 81 -5.54 12.33 26.62
CA PRO A 81 -6.33 13.54 26.48
C PRO A 81 -7.64 13.42 27.28
N PRO A 82 -8.13 14.50 27.92
CA PRO A 82 -9.41 14.47 28.60
C PRO A 82 -10.51 14.07 27.60
N LYS A 83 -11.35 13.09 27.96
CA LYS A 83 -12.46 12.56 27.13
C LYS A 83 -13.60 13.57 26.88
N GLY A 84 -13.36 14.85 27.12
CA GLY A 84 -14.31 15.94 26.89
C GLY A 84 -14.20 16.48 25.47
N ASN A 85 -15.34 16.81 24.87
CA ASN A 85 -15.40 17.34 23.51
C ASN A 85 -14.95 18.81 23.51
N LEU A 86 -14.09 19.23 22.56
CA LEU A 86 -13.52 20.59 22.49
C LEU A 86 -14.58 21.71 22.42
N VAL A 87 -15.82 21.35 22.02
CA VAL A 87 -16.98 22.25 22.01
C VAL A 87 -17.51 22.61 23.40
N ASP A 88 -17.27 21.79 24.43
CA ASP A 88 -17.69 22.11 25.81
C ASP A 88 -16.78 23.15 26.48
N LEU A 89 -15.63 23.49 25.86
CA LEU A 89 -14.72 24.55 26.32
C LEU A 89 -15.09 25.94 25.77
N ILE A 90 -16.10 26.02 24.89
CA ILE A 90 -16.61 27.30 24.40
C ILE A 90 -17.83 27.69 25.25
N THR A 91 -17.61 28.45 26.31
CA THR A 91 -18.69 29.23 26.95
C THR A 91 -19.09 30.38 26.03
N LEU A 92 -20.38 30.46 25.68
CA LEU A 92 -20.99 31.60 24.97
C LEU A 92 -20.93 32.86 25.84
#